data_AF-A0A918UJI6-F1
#
_entry.id   AF-A0A918UJI6-F1
#
_cell.length_a   1.000
_cell.length_b   1.000
_cell.length_c   1.000
_cell.angle_alpha   90.00
_cell.angle_beta   90.00
_cell.angle_gamma   90.00
#
_symmetry.space_group_name_H-M   'P 1'
#
loop_
_entity.id
_entity.type
_entity.pdbx_description
1 polymer ?
#
loop_
_entity_poly.entity_id
_entity_poly.type
_entity_poly.pdbx_seq_one_letter_code
_entity_poly.pdbx_strand_id
1 'polypeptide(L)'
;MSTTLFALALFGCTDDGTECQRIAAKADTYQTQALCSARVEDALTSDAAMRAEYPTVYAQCMTTNKLAAIGKRTVDINRVNVQFASAR
;
A
#
# COMPACT_ATOMS: atom_id res chain seq x y z
N MET A 1 -23.71 13.11 0.07
CA MET A 1 -22.37 13.19 -0.53
C MET A 1 -21.59 11.97 -0.07
N SER A 2 -21.08 11.15 -0.97
CA SER A 2 -20.28 9.97 -0.59
C SER A 2 -18.83 10.42 -0.39
N THR A 3 -18.38 10.51 0.86
CA THR A 3 -17.00 10.89 1.17
C THR A 3 -16.07 9.78 0.69
N THR A 4 -15.31 10.04 -0.37
CA THR A 4 -14.31 9.08 -0.83
C THR A 4 -13.15 9.11 0.14
N LEU A 5 -12.98 8.03 0.90
CA LEU A 5 -11.86 7.87 1.81
C LEU A 5 -10.70 7.20 1.08
N PHE A 6 -9.49 7.65 1.42
CA PHE A 6 -8.25 7.07 0.99
C PHE A 6 -7.69 6.23 2.14
N ALA A 7 -7.11 5.08 1.84
CA ALA A 7 -6.45 4.23 2.78
C ALA A 7 -5.03 3.96 2.31
N LEU A 8 -4.13 3.82 3.28
CA LEU A 8 -2.77 3.41 3.02
C LEU A 8 -2.66 1.90 3.17
N ALA A 9 -2.11 1.26 2.14
CA ALA A 9 -1.93 -0.17 2.08
C ALA A 9 -0.44 -0.51 1.93
N LEU A 10 0.01 -1.48 2.71
CA LEU A 10 1.35 -2.04 2.63
C LEU A 10 1.31 -3.34 1.80
N PHE A 11 2.26 -3.48 0.90
CA PHE A 11 2.43 -4.65 0.05
C PHE A 11 3.86 -5.16 0.21
N GLY A 12 4.00 -6.42 0.59
CA GLY A 12 5.28 -7.12 0.59
C GLY A 12 5.41 -7.88 -0.71
N CYS A 13 6.52 -7.69 -1.42
CA CYS A 13 6.78 -8.34 -2.69
C CYS A 13 7.94 -9.32 -2.58
N THR A 14 7.89 -10.36 -3.41
CA THR A 14 9.02 -11.25 -3.64
C THR A 14 10.20 -10.49 -4.25
N ASP A 15 11.39 -11.11 -4.26
CA ASP A 15 12.64 -10.49 -4.72
C ASP A 15 12.54 -9.97 -6.17
N ASP A 16 11.82 -10.71 -7.03
CA ASP A 16 11.58 -10.32 -8.42
C ASP A 16 10.55 -9.20 -8.59
N GLY A 17 9.89 -8.76 -7.51
CA GLY A 17 8.91 -7.68 -7.51
C GLY A 17 7.63 -7.96 -8.30
N THR A 18 7.43 -9.19 -8.78
CA THR A 18 6.30 -9.59 -9.63
C THR A 18 5.07 -9.99 -8.83
N GLU A 19 5.27 -10.61 -7.67
CA GLU A 19 4.21 -11.10 -6.79
C GLU A 19 4.21 -10.33 -5.49
N CYS A 20 3.20 -9.47 -5.33
CA CYS A 20 3.06 -8.62 -4.15
C CYS A 20 1.82 -9.01 -3.37
N GLN A 21 1.99 -9.29 -2.09
CA GLN A 21 0.88 -9.60 -1.20
C GLN A 21 0.62 -8.44 -0.25
N ARG A 22 -0.65 -8.14 -0.02
CA ARG A 22 -1.02 -7.13 0.95
C ARG A 22 -0.66 -7.59 2.35
N ILE A 23 0.17 -6.82 3.04
CA ILE A 23 0.52 -7.05 4.43
C ILE A 23 -0.66 -6.61 5.30
N ALA A 24 -1.00 -7.42 6.30
CA ALA A 24 -2.03 -7.08 7.27
C ALA A 24 -1.50 -6.00 8.23
N ALA A 25 -1.67 -4.74 7.85
CA ALA A 25 -1.40 -3.58 8.70
C ALA A 25 -2.68 -2.85 9.04
N LYS A 26 -2.63 -2.02 10.09
CA LYS A 26 -3.74 -1.14 10.43
C LYS A 26 -3.88 -0.11 9.30
N ALA A 27 -4.98 -0.17 8.56
CA ALA A 27 -5.23 0.74 7.45
C ALA A 27 -5.77 2.06 8.00
N ASP A 28 -4.92 3.07 8.09
CA ASP A 28 -5.37 4.44 8.38
C ASP A 28 -6.09 5.02 7.17
N THR A 29 -7.20 5.69 7.44
CA THR A 29 -8.02 6.34 6.40
C THR A 29 -7.89 7.85 6.46
N TYR A 30 -7.76 8.47 5.29
CA TYR A 30 -7.56 9.89 5.08
C TYR A 30 -8.66 10.46 4.18
N GLN A 31 -8.97 11.74 4.36
CA GLN A 31 -10.01 12.43 3.59
C GLN A 31 -9.57 12.82 2.17
N THR A 32 -8.27 12.97 1.94
CA THR A 32 -7.72 13.38 0.64
C THR A 32 -6.54 12.52 0.25
N GLN A 33 -6.31 12.40 -1.06
CA GLN A 33 -5.16 11.67 -1.60
C GLN A 33 -3.84 12.28 -1.12
N ALA A 34 -3.74 13.62 -1.05
CA ALA A 34 -2.54 14.32 -0.61
C ALA A 34 -2.16 14.01 0.85
N LEU A 35 -3.15 13.93 1.76
CA LEU A 35 -2.91 13.56 3.15
C LEU A 35 -2.40 12.13 3.28
N CYS A 36 -2.93 11.24 2.45
CA CYS A 36 -2.56 9.84 2.43
C CYS A 36 -1.18 9.62 1.81
N SER A 37 -0.86 10.30 0.69
CA SER A 37 0.47 10.22 0.08
C SER A 37 1.57 10.77 0.98
N ALA A 38 1.26 11.80 1.79
CA ALA A 38 2.21 12.35 2.77
C ALA A 38 2.56 11.36 3.90
N ARG A 39 1.83 10.26 4.05
CA ARG A 39 2.08 9.22 5.07
C ARG A 39 2.69 7.94 4.49
N VAL A 40 2.96 7.91 3.19
CA VAL A 40 3.56 6.75 2.49
C VAL A 40 4.93 6.42 3.06
N GLU A 41 5.79 7.42 3.23
CA GLU A 41 7.15 7.22 3.77
C GLU A 41 7.12 6.76 5.23
N ASP A 42 6.26 7.35 6.05
CA ASP A 42 6.05 6.98 7.46
C ASP A 42 5.51 5.54 7.60
N ALA A 43 4.69 5.11 6.65
CA ALA A 43 4.19 3.74 6.64
C ALA A 43 5.25 2.72 6.21
N LEU A 44 6.18 3.08 5.33
CA LEU A 44 7.32 2.24 4.96
C LEU A 44 8.29 2.05 6.13
N THR A 45 8.40 3.05 7.01
CA THR A 45 9.20 2.97 8.24
C THR A 45 8.42 2.42 9.43
N SER A 46 7.16 2.05 9.25
CA SER A 46 6.34 1.46 10.30
C SER A 46 6.81 0.05 10.68
N ASP A 47 6.58 -0.34 11.93
CA ASP A 47 6.89 -1.69 12.43
C ASP A 47 6.22 -2.80 11.58
N ALA A 48 5.04 -2.54 11.01
CA ALA A 48 4.37 -3.48 10.11
C ALA A 48 5.10 -3.68 8.78
N ALA A 49 5.72 -2.62 8.23
CA ALA A 49 6.57 -2.73 7.05
C ALA A 49 7.91 -3.38 7.40
N MET A 50 8.51 -3.02 8.54
CA MET A 50 9.79 -3.58 8.98
C MET A 50 9.73 -5.06 9.36
N ARG A 51 8.58 -5.53 9.86
CA ARG A 51 8.34 -6.95 10.18
C ARG A 51 7.87 -7.78 9.00
N ALA A 52 7.71 -7.18 7.82
CA ALA A 52 7.34 -7.93 6.64
C ALA A 52 8.44 -8.95 6.31
N GLU A 53 8.07 -10.21 6.10
CA GLU A 53 8.98 -11.27 5.66
C GLU A 53 9.34 -11.16 4.18
N TYR A 54 9.20 -9.97 3.60
CA TYR A 54 9.35 -9.72 2.17
C TYR A 54 10.59 -8.84 1.94
N PRO A 55 11.45 -9.19 0.96
CA PRO A 55 12.66 -8.41 0.66
C PRO A 55 12.35 -6.98 0.25
N THR A 56 11.19 -6.76 -0.37
CA THR A 56 10.73 -5.43 -0.78
C THR A 56 9.35 -5.14 -0.20
N VAL A 57 9.17 -3.95 0.37
CA VAL A 57 7.88 -3.46 0.88
C VAL A 57 7.52 -2.16 0.19
N TYR A 58 6.26 -2.07 -0.25
CA TYR A 58 5.69 -0.88 -0.87
C TYR A 58 4.53 -0.35 -0.04
N ALA A 59 4.46 0.97 0.08
CA ALA A 59 3.31 1.67 0.64
C ALA A 59 2.56 2.38 -0.49
N GLN A 60 1.24 2.27 -0.45
CA GLN A 60 0.40 2.83 -1.48
C GLN A 60 -0.84 3.49 -0.92
N CYS A 61 -1.06 4.72 -1.37
CA CYS A 61 -2.32 5.39 -1.19
C CYS A 61 -3.33 4.96 -2.25
N MET A 62 -4.51 4.50 -1.83
CA MET A 62 -5.63 4.17 -2.72
C MET A 62 -6.96 4.43 -2.06
N THR A 63 -8.07 4.41 -2.80
CA THR A 63 -9.39 4.53 -2.17
C THR A 63 -9.73 3.29 -1.35
N THR A 64 -10.50 3.46 -0.28
CA THR A 64 -10.97 2.35 0.57
C THR A 64 -11.72 1.29 -0.24
N ASN A 65 -12.46 1.70 -1.27
CA ASN A 65 -13.14 0.79 -2.20
C ASN A 65 -12.15 -0.05 -3.02
N LYS A 66 -11.08 0.54 -3.55
CA LYS A 66 -10.03 -0.19 -4.28
C LYS A 66 -9.28 -1.15 -3.36
N LEU A 67 -9.01 -0.72 -2.12
CA LEU A 67 -8.38 -1.56 -1.10
C LEU A 67 -9.25 -2.77 -0.72
N ALA A 68 -10.57 -2.56 -0.58
CA ALA A 68 -11.52 -3.62 -0.32
C ALA A 68 -11.61 -4.60 -1.50
N ALA A 69 -11.57 -4.11 -2.74
CA ALA A 69 -11.58 -4.94 -3.95
C ALA A 69 -10.33 -5.83 -4.08
N ILE A 70 -9.16 -5.33 -3.67
CA ILE A 70 -7.91 -6.10 -3.64
C ILE A 70 -7.97 -7.20 -2.56
N GLY A 71 -8.52 -6.88 -1.38
CA GLY A 71 -8.64 -7.85 -0.29
C GLY A 71 -7.27 -8.42 0.14
N LYS A 72 -7.22 -9.73 0.38
CA LYS A 72 -5.97 -10.46 0.74
C LYS A 72 -5.29 -11.13 -0.47
N ARG A 73 -5.67 -10.76 -1.70
CA ARG A 73 -5.13 -11.43 -2.89
C ARG A 73 -3.70 -10.99 -3.15
N THR A 74 -2.88 -11.90 -3.64
CA THR A 74 -1.62 -11.56 -4.30
C THR A 74 -1.96 -10.73 -5.53
N VAL A 75 -1.37 -9.54 -5.61
CA VAL A 75 -1.51 -8.61 -6.71
C VAL A 75 -0.19 -8.55 -7.46
N ASP A 76 -0.29 -8.60 -8.78
CA ASP A 76 0.83 -8.27 -9.64
C ASP A 76 0.97 -6.75 -9.65
N ILE A 77 2.09 -6.24 -9.14
CA ILE A 77 2.28 -4.79 -8.96
C ILE A 77 2.34 -4.04 -10.29
N ASN A 78 2.74 -4.72 -11.38
CA ASN A 78 2.72 -4.17 -12.73
C ASN A 78 1.28 -4.01 -13.23
N ARG A 79 0.35 -4.89 -12.83
CA ARG A 79 -1.07 -4.75 -13.15
C ARG A 79 -1.79 -3.70 -12.33
N VAL A 80 -1.30 -3.33 -11.15
CA VAL A 80 -1.97 -2.33 -10.30
C VAL A 80 -1.80 -0.89 -10.85
N ASN A 81 -0.97 -0.70 -11.90
CA ASN A 81 -0.68 0.55 -12.61
C ASN A 81 -0.47 1.72 -11.64
N VAL A 82 0.54 1.56 -10.81
CA VAL A 82 0.78 2.43 -9.69
C VAL A 82 2.15 3.04 -9.78
N GLN A 83 2.17 4.37 -9.78
CA GLN A 83 3.41 5.15 -9.79
C GLN A 83 4.06 5.02 -8.41
N PHE A 84 5.16 4.29 -8.35
CA PHE A 84 5.99 4.22 -7.17
C PHE A 84 6.89 5.44 -7.12
N ALA A 85 6.80 6.20 -6.04
CA ALA A 85 7.95 6.97 -5.59
C ALA A 85 8.94 5.96 -5.02
N SER A 86 9.92 5.54 -5.83
CA SER A 86 11.06 4.79 -5.31
C SER A 86 11.80 5.68 -4.32
N ALA A 87 11.80 5.29 -3.04
CA ALA A 87 12.81 5.79 -2.11
C ALA A 87 14.16 5.30 -2.65
N ARG A 88 14.99 6.26 -3.06
CA ARG A 88 16.31 6.04 -3.64
C ARG A 88 17.38 6.16 -2.56
#